data_AF-A0A1F9C2L0-F1
#
_entry.id   AF-A0A1F9C2L0-F1
#
_cell.length_a   1.000
_cell.length_b   1.000
_cell.length_c   1.000
_cell.angle_alpha   90.00
_cell.angle_beta   90.00
_cell.angle_gamma   90.00
#
_symmetry.space_group_name_H-M   'P 1'
#
loop_
_entity.id
_entity.type
_entity.pdbx_description
1 polymer ?
#
loop_
_entity_poly.entity_id
_entity_poly.type
_entity_poly.pdbx_seq_one_letter_code
_entity_poly.pdbx_strand_id
1 'polypeptide(L)' 'MAKWTMEEVLRMALRLELQNYGEYRKGSQESEIPSMKAMFAFLAEEEKGHIQLIRDKMAEFKVKE' A
#
# COMPACT_ATOMS: atom_id res chain seq x y z
N MET A 1 -10.98 20.88 13.74
CA MET A 1 -10.77 19.83 12.73
C MET A 1 -9.32 19.88 12.29
N ALA A 2 -8.60 18.76 12.29
CA ALA A 2 -7.23 18.74 11.78
C ALA A 2 -7.23 19.13 10.30
N LYS A 3 -6.38 20.08 9.91
CA LYS A 3 -6.25 20.57 8.53
C LYS A 3 -5.02 19.91 7.92
N TRP A 4 -5.25 18.88 7.11
CA TRP A 4 -4.19 18.14 6.43
C TRP A 4 -3.90 18.77 5.07
N THR A 5 -2.63 18.81 4.70
CA THR A 5 -2.16 19.14 3.36
C THR A 5 -2.26 17.92 2.44
N MET A 6 -2.34 18.15 1.13
CA MET A 6 -2.32 17.06 0.15
C MET A 6 -1.03 16.23 0.26
N GLU A 7 0.10 16.87 0.55
CA GLU A 7 1.38 16.19 0.78
C GLU A 7 1.31 15.23 1.97
N GLU A 8 0.77 15.68 3.12
CA GLU A 8 0.64 14.81 4.30
C GLU A 8 -0.27 13.61 4.02
N VAL A 9 -1.38 13.82 3.30
CA VAL A 9 -2.31 12.74 2.93
C VAL A 9 -1.65 11.73 1.99
N LEU A 10 -0.97 12.18 0.94
CA LEU A 10 -0.34 11.28 -0.02
C LEU A 10 0.84 10.51 0.58
N ARG A 11 1.65 11.15 1.43
CA ARG A 11 2.73 10.46 2.17
C ARG A 11 2.19 9.44 3.15
N MET A 12 1.08 9.75 3.83
CA MET A 12 0.41 8.81 4.72
C MET A 12 -0.13 7.62 3.94
N ALA A 13 -0.84 7.86 2.84
CA ALA A 13 -1.38 6.82 1.98
C ALA A 13 -0.28 5.89 1.46
N LEU A 14 0.80 6.45 0.89
CA LEU A 14 1.90 5.64 0.37
C LEU A 14 2.55 4.76 1.45
N ARG A 15 2.76 5.31 2.65
CA ARG A 15 3.31 4.57 3.78
C ARG A 15 2.42 3.39 4.18
N LEU A 16 1.11 3.60 4.20
CA LEU A 16 0.14 2.56 4.52
C LEU A 16 0.19 1.44 3.49
N GLU A 17 0.17 1.74 2.19
CA GLU A 17 0.18 0.68 1.18
C GLU A 17 1.52 -0.07 1.12
N LEU A 18 2.65 0.60 1.37
CA LEU A 18 3.94 -0.07 1.51
C LEU A 18 3.97 -1.01 2.73
N GLN A 19 3.37 -0.59 3.86
CA GLN A 19 3.25 -1.42 5.05
C GLN A 19 2.33 -2.62 4.79
N ASN A 20 1.13 -2.39 4.25
CA ASN A 20 0.15 -3.42 3.91
C ASN A 20 0.74 -4.45 2.93
N TYR A 21 1.43 -3.98 1.90
CA TYR A 21 2.15 -4.86 0.96
C TYR A 21 3.14 -5.79 1.69
N GLY A 22 3.93 -5.23 2.61
CA GLY A 22 4.87 -6.00 3.43
C GLY A 22 4.17 -7.03 4.33
N GLU A 23 3.09 -6.61 5.00
CA GLU A 23 2.29 -7.45 5.90
C GLU A 23 1.61 -8.60 5.15
N TYR A 24 0.97 -8.33 4.01
CA TYR A 24 0.34 -9.36 3.18
C TYR A 24 1.35 -10.30 2.54
N ARG A 25 2.48 -9.76 2.06
CA ARG A 25 3.55 -10.62 1.54
C ARG A 25 4.08 -11.56 2.61
N LYS A 26 4.32 -11.06 3.82
CA LYS A 26 4.72 -11.87 4.97
C LYS A 26 3.65 -12.91 5.34
N GLY A 27 2.38 -12.49 5.43
CA GLY A 27 1.25 -13.40 5.70
C GLY A 27 1.14 -14.54 4.68
N SER A 28 1.39 -14.27 3.40
CA SER A 28 1.41 -15.31 2.35
C SER A 28 2.57 -16.30 2.50
N GLN A 29 3.70 -15.87 3.07
CA GLN A 29 4.88 -16.70 3.27
C GLN A 29 4.77 -17.56 4.54
N GLU A 30 4.13 -17.05 5.58
CA GLU A 30 3.98 -17.70 6.88
C GLU A 30 2.72 -18.57 6.99
N SER A 31 1.74 -18.41 6.08
CA SER A 31 0.50 -19.18 6.14
C SER A 31 0.66 -20.61 5.62
N GLU A 32 0.27 -21.59 6.45
CA GLU A 32 0.24 -23.01 6.10
C GLU A 32 -1.07 -23.44 5.43
N ILE A 33 -2.14 -22.64 5.56
CA ILE A 33 -3.45 -22.93 4.97
C ILE A 33 -3.45 -22.43 3.52
N PRO A 34 -3.62 -23.28 2.49
CA PRO A 34 -3.48 -22.88 1.09
C PRO A 34 -4.40 -21.71 0.67
N SER A 35 -5.64 -21.68 1.17
CA SER A 35 -6.59 -20.59 0.86
C SER A 35 -6.16 -19.26 1.47
N MET A 36 -5.62 -19.26 2.69
CA MET A 36 -5.12 -18.05 3.35
C MET A 36 -3.86 -17.54 2.66
N LYS A 37 -2.95 -18.43 2.25
CA LYS A 37 -1.78 -18.07 1.44
C LYS A 37 -2.19 -17.39 0.13
N ALA A 38 -3.18 -17.96 -0.58
CA ALA A 38 -3.68 -17.38 -1.82
C ALA A 38 -4.34 -16.01 -1.58
N MET A 39 -5.12 -15.86 -0.51
CA MET A 39 -5.74 -14.58 -0.14
C MET A 39 -4.68 -13.50 0.14
N PHE A 40 -3.68 -13.80 0.96
CA PHE A 40 -2.61 -12.84 1.26
C PHE A 40 -1.77 -12.50 0.03
N ALA A 41 -1.48 -13.47 -0.84
CA ALA A 41 -0.76 -13.22 -2.08
C ALA A 41 -1.56 -12.31 -3.02
N PHE A 42 -2.87 -12.51 -3.12
CA PHE A 42 -3.76 -11.64 -3.88
C PHE A 42 -3.76 -10.21 -3.34
N LEU A 43 -3.94 -10.02 -2.02
CA LEU A 43 -3.94 -8.70 -1.40
C LEU A 43 -2.59 -7.97 -1.59
N ALA A 44 -1.46 -8.69 -1.46
CA ALA A 44 -0.16 -8.11 -1.74
C ALA A 44 0.00 -7.66 -3.20
N GLU A 45 -0.63 -8.33 -4.17
CA GLU A 45 -0.57 -7.91 -5.56
C GLU A 45 -1.41 -6.64 -5.80
N GLU A 46 -2.60 -6.56 -5.20
CA GLU A 46 -3.47 -5.37 -5.28
C GLU A 46 -2.75 -4.11 -4.76
N GLU A 47 -1.99 -4.23 -3.65
CA GLU A 47 -1.28 -3.08 -3.09
C GLU A 47 -0.23 -2.48 -4.04
N LYS A 48 0.34 -3.27 -4.97
CA LYS A 48 1.24 -2.70 -5.98
C LYS A 48 0.52 -1.72 -6.90
N GLY A 49 -0.74 -2.00 -7.23
CA GLY A 49 -1.60 -1.11 -8.00
C GLY A 49 -1.90 0.17 -7.23
N HIS A 50 -2.23 0.07 -5.95
CA HIS A 50 -2.47 1.24 -5.09
C HIS A 50 -1.22 2.10 -4.91
N ILE A 51 -0.06 1.48 -4.66
CA ILE A 51 1.23 2.16 -4.57
C ILE A 51 1.52 2.95 -5.86
N GLN A 52 1.32 2.33 -7.02
CA GLN A 52 1.54 3.01 -8.30
C GLN A 52 0.58 4.18 -8.47
N LEU A 53 -0.70 4.00 -8.18
CA LEU A 53 -1.70 5.07 -8.24
C LEU A 53 -1.32 6.25 -7.34
N ILE A 54 -0.86 5.98 -6.12
CA ILE A 54 -0.44 7.04 -5.18
C ILE A 54 0.81 7.75 -5.69
N ARG A 55 1.80 7.02 -6.23
CA ARG A 55 3.00 7.62 -6.84
C ARG A 55 2.64 8.53 -8.02
N ASP A 56 1.70 8.12 -8.87
CA ASP A 56 1.21 8.93 -9.98
C ASP A 56 0.56 10.22 -9.46
N LYS A 57 -0.23 10.13 -8.38
CA LYS A 57 -0.80 11.31 -7.71
C LYS A 57 0.26 12.18 -7.05
N MET A 58 1.28 11.60 -6.43
CA MET A 58 2.39 12.37 -5.88
C MET A 58 3.13 13.15 -6.97
N ALA A 59 3.35 12.56 -8.14
CA ALA A 59 3.89 13.26 -9.29
C ALA A 59 2.97 14.40 -9.77
N GLU A 60 1.67 14.16 -9.90
CA GLU A 60 0.65 15.16 -10.28
C GLU A 60 0.66 16.38 -9.33
N PHE A 61 0.73 16.13 -8.01
CA PHE A 61 0.74 17.16 -6.98
C PHE A 61 2.15 17.67 -6.62
N LYS A 62 3.20 17.22 -7.33
CA LYS A 62 4.61 17.59 -7.09
C LYS A 62 5.11 17.26 -5.68
N VAL A 63 4.55 16.22 -5.08
CA VAL A 63 4.98 15.67 -3.79
C VAL A 63 6.09 14.65 -4.04
N LYS A 64 7.19 14.74 -3.29
CA LYS A 64 8.28 13.76 -3.37
C LYS A 64 7.98 12.57 -2.45
N GLU A 65 8.39 11.37 -2.86
CA GLU A 65 8.38 10.18 -1.98
C GLU A 65 9.32 10.38 -0.79
#